data_AF-A0A291IK02-F1
#
_entry.id   AF-A0A291IK02-F1
#
_cell.length_a   1.000
_cell.length_b   1.000
_cell.length_c   1.000
_cell.angle_alpha   90.00
_cell.angle_beta   90.00
_cell.angle_gamma   90.00
#
_symmetry.space_group_name_H-M   'P 1'
#
loop_
_entity.id
_entity.type
_entity.pdbx_description
1 polymer ?
#
loop_
_entity_poly.entity_id
_entity_poly.type
_entity_poly.pdbx_seq_one_letter_code
_entity_poly.pdbx_strand_id
1 'polypeptide(L)'
;MSEALAITQLLETSNQLSAFCTQNGWIISDSIDYEILERHADHLLIYVTFLESIMEGSGCQCDQKSCYGRLRLNLDIQGNIIGADLA
;
A
#
# COMPACT_ATOMS: atom_id res chain seq x y z
N MET A 1 5.19 0.15 19.68
CA MET A 1 4.26 -0.06 18.55
C MET A 1 4.74 -1.30 17.80
N SER A 2 3.87 -2.22 17.38
CA SER A 2 4.33 -3.40 16.62
C SER A 2 4.67 -3.02 15.18
N GLU A 3 5.61 -3.74 14.55
CA GLU A 3 5.96 -3.55 13.13
C GLU A 3 4.72 -3.63 12.24
N ALA A 4 3.86 -4.62 12.48
CA ALA A 4 2.64 -4.79 11.72
C ALA A 4 1.72 -3.56 11.78
N LEU A 5 1.57 -2.95 12.97
CA LEU A 5 0.77 -1.74 13.13
C LEU A 5 1.39 -0.54 12.40
N ALA A 6 2.73 -0.42 12.44
CA ALA A 6 3.44 0.64 11.74
C ALA A 6 3.31 0.52 10.21
N ILE A 7 3.39 -0.71 9.67
CA ILE A 7 3.19 -0.96 8.24
C ILE A 7 1.75 -0.61 7.84
N THR A 8 0.75 -1.08 8.58
CA THR A 8 -0.66 -0.78 8.29
C THR A 8 -0.92 0.73 8.28
N GLN A 9 -0.46 1.45 9.32
CA GLN A 9 -0.62 2.91 9.38
C GLN A 9 0.07 3.63 8.23
N LEU A 10 1.26 3.19 7.84
CA LEU A 10 1.97 3.74 6.69
C LEU A 10 1.17 3.52 5.39
N LEU A 11 0.68 2.30 5.16
CA LEU A 11 -0.05 1.98 3.93
C LEU A 11 -1.37 2.76 3.82
N GLU A 12 -2.11 2.91 4.91
CA GLU A 12 -3.36 3.69 4.94
C GLU A 12 -3.14 5.18 4.70
N THR A 13 -1.97 5.72 5.04
CA THR A 13 -1.65 7.15 4.92
C THR A 13 -0.73 7.48 3.73
N SER A 14 -0.19 6.46 3.06
CA SER A 14 0.78 6.65 1.97
C SER A 14 0.10 6.90 0.64
N ASN A 15 0.43 8.04 0.03
CA ASN A 15 0.03 8.36 -1.34
C ASN A 15 0.67 7.43 -2.38
N GLN A 16 1.68 6.62 -2.02
CA GLN A 16 2.39 5.78 -2.99
C GLN A 16 1.52 4.66 -3.56
N LEU A 17 0.53 4.18 -2.79
CA LEU A 17 -0.41 3.18 -3.29
C LEU A 17 -1.19 3.68 -4.50
N SER A 18 -1.42 5.00 -4.61
CA SER A 18 -2.09 5.59 -5.77
C SER A 18 -1.32 5.37 -7.08
N ALA A 19 0.00 5.15 -7.03
CA ALA A 19 0.79 4.83 -8.21
C ALA A 19 0.45 3.45 -8.81
N PHE A 20 -0.16 2.55 -8.03
CA PHE A 20 -0.65 1.25 -8.48
C PHE A 20 -2.13 1.28 -8.91
N CYS A 21 -2.83 2.39 -8.68
CA CYS A 21 -4.18 2.60 -9.19
C CYS A 21 -4.16 2.67 -10.71
N THR A 22 -5.17 2.09 -11.35
CA THR A 22 -5.22 1.97 -12.81
C THR A 22 -6.10 3.03 -13.46
N GLN A 23 -7.09 3.56 -12.73
CA GLN A 23 -8.06 4.54 -13.25
C GLN A 23 -8.15 5.78 -12.37
N ASN A 24 -7.14 6.01 -11.52
CA ASN A 24 -7.13 7.09 -10.51
C ASN A 24 -8.37 7.04 -9.61
N GLY A 25 -8.87 5.84 -9.33
CA GLY A 25 -9.96 5.59 -8.40
C GLY A 25 -9.53 5.77 -6.94
N TRP A 26 -10.47 5.56 -6.02
CA TRP A 26 -10.21 5.67 -4.59
C TRP A 26 -9.78 4.33 -4.02
N ILE A 27 -8.71 4.33 -3.24
CA ILE A 27 -8.26 3.14 -2.51
C ILE A 27 -9.28 2.82 -1.41
N ILE A 28 -9.72 1.58 -1.34
CA ILE A 28 -10.56 1.08 -0.24
C ILE A 28 -9.62 0.65 0.89
N SER A 29 -9.44 1.48 1.91
CA SER A 29 -8.46 1.24 2.99
C SER A 29 -8.63 -0.11 3.69
N ASP A 30 -9.87 -0.53 3.95
CA ASP A 30 -10.19 -1.81 4.60
C ASP A 30 -9.79 -3.05 3.78
N SER A 31 -9.43 -2.86 2.51
CA SER A 31 -8.98 -3.93 1.61
C SER A 31 -7.46 -4.03 1.47
N ILE A 32 -6.70 -3.11 2.10
CA ILE A 32 -5.25 -3.09 2.03
C ILE A 32 -4.71 -4.29 2.81
N ASP A 33 -3.95 -5.14 2.12
CA ASP A 33 -3.22 -6.25 2.69
C ASP A 33 -1.77 -6.25 2.19
N TYR A 34 -0.87 -6.88 2.94
CA TYR A 34 0.54 -6.95 2.57
C TYR A 34 1.21 -8.25 3.02
N GLU A 35 2.24 -8.63 2.26
CA GLU A 35 3.16 -9.72 2.57
C GLU A 35 4.60 -9.20 2.56
N ILE A 36 5.39 -9.60 3.56
CA ILE A 36 6.82 -9.28 3.59
C ILE A 36 7.56 -10.32 2.76
N LEU A 37 8.13 -9.88 1.63
CA LEU A 37 8.88 -10.73 0.71
C LEU A 37 10.32 -10.90 1.18
N GLU A 38 10.97 -9.80 1.58
CA GLU A 38 12.37 -9.80 2.01
C GLU A 38 12.59 -8.88 3.21
N ARG A 39 13.55 -9.25 4.05
CA ARG A 39 13.97 -8.47 5.20
C ARG A 39 15.46 -8.18 5.12
N HIS A 40 15.80 -6.90 5.15
CA HIS A 40 17.17 -6.41 5.20
C HIS A 40 17.35 -5.51 6.43
N ALA A 41 18.59 -5.17 6.77
CA ALA A 41 18.87 -4.34 7.93
C ALA A 41 18.40 -2.89 7.78
N ASP A 42 18.38 -2.38 6.54
CA ASP A 42 18.04 -1.00 6.18
C ASP A 42 16.66 -0.87 5.50
N HIS A 43 16.04 -1.98 5.11
CA HIS A 43 14.73 -1.95 4.44
C HIS A 43 13.95 -3.27 4.53
N LEU A 44 12.64 -3.17 4.29
CA LEU A 44 11.75 -4.30 4.02
C LEU A 44 11.27 -4.22 2.57
N LEU A 45 11.21 -5.34 1.88
CA LEU A 45 10.48 -5.44 0.62
C LEU A 45 9.13 -6.09 0.88
N ILE A 46 8.06 -5.37 0.58
CA ILE A 46 6.69 -5.87 0.75
C ILE A 46 5.98 -5.96 -0.59
N TYR A 47 5.09 -6.95 -0.69
CA TYR A 47 4.05 -7.01 -1.71
C TYR A 47 2.76 -6.46 -1.09
N VAL A 48 2.11 -5.51 -1.76
CA VAL A 48 0.86 -4.91 -1.30
C VAL A 48 -0.26 -5.24 -2.28
N THR A 49 -1.45 -5.51 -1.76
CA THR A 49 -2.67 -5.72 -2.52
C THR A 49 -3.80 -4.91 -1.93
N PHE A 50 -4.66 -4.33 -2.77
CA PHE A 50 -5.83 -3.55 -2.33
C PHE A 50 -6.87 -3.46 -3.44
N LEU A 51 -8.05 -2.94 -3.12
CA LEU A 51 -9.11 -2.65 -4.08
C LEU A 51 -9.15 -1.15 -4.38
N GLU A 52 -9.13 -0.82 -5.67
CA GLU A 52 -9.42 0.49 -6.24
C GLU A 52 -10.92 0.55 -6.56
N SER A 53 -11.63 1.50 -5.97
CA SER A 53 -13.02 1.82 -6.27
C SER A 53 -13.09 2.82 -7.44
N ILE A 54 -13.81 2.45 -8.50
CA ILE A 54 -13.89 3.19 -9.75
C ILE A 54 -15.34 3.61 -9.95
N MET A 55 -15.58 4.91 -10.12
CA MET A 55 -16.91 5.44 -10.38
C MET A 55 -17.15 5.50 -11.89
N GLU A 56 -18.12 4.75 -12.40
CA GLU A 56 -18.56 4.90 -13.78
C GLU A 56 -19.48 6.13 -13.93
N GLY A 57 -19.23 6.93 -14.98
CA GLY A 57 -19.82 8.26 -15.24
C GLY A 57 -21.32 8.30 -15.55
N SER A 58 -22.11 7.31 -15.15
CA SER A 58 -23.54 7.20 -15.44
C SER A 58 -24.41 6.90 -14.22
N GLY A 59 -23.87 7.01 -12.99
CA GLY A 59 -24.66 6.93 -11.75
C GLY A 59 -25.13 5.52 -11.37
N CYS A 60 -24.51 4.48 -11.94
CA CYS A 60 -24.73 3.09 -11.54
C CYS A 60 -23.42 2.46 -11.09
N GLN A 61 -23.51 1.60 -10.07
CA GLN A 61 -22.51 0.78 -9.37
C GLN A 61 -21.02 1.17 -9.50
N CYS A 62 -20.40 1.47 -8.35
CA CYS A 62 -18.95 1.57 -8.20
C CYS A 62 -18.32 0.20 -8.54
N ASP A 63 -17.55 0.12 -9.63
CA ASP A 63 -16.76 -1.07 -9.92
C ASP A 63 -15.55 -1.11 -8.99
N GLN A 64 -15.05 -2.31 -8.69
CA GLN A 64 -13.88 -2.49 -7.83
C GLN A 64 -12.84 -3.32 -8.55
N LYS A 65 -11.59 -2.85 -8.53
CA LYS A 65 -10.49 -3.51 -9.20
C LYS A 65 -9.38 -3.83 -8.23
N SER A 66 -8.86 -5.05 -8.30
CA SER A 66 -7.67 -5.44 -7.55
C SER A 66 -6.43 -4.76 -8.12
N CYS A 67 -5.77 -4.00 -7.26
CA CYS A 67 -4.46 -3.39 -7.49
C CYS A 67 -3.43 -4.07 -6.62
N TYR A 68 -2.19 -4.12 -7.12
CA TYR A 68 -1.09 -4.73 -6.42
C TYR A 68 0.24 -4.14 -6.87
N GLY A 69 1.24 -4.25 -6.00
CA GLY A 69 2.55 -3.67 -6.26
C GLY A 69 3.58 -4.08 -5.23
N ARG A 70 4.83 -3.67 -5.45
CA ARG A 70 5.92 -3.85 -4.50
C ARG A 70 6.34 -2.50 -3.93
N LEU A 71 6.51 -2.44 -2.62
CA LEU A 71 7.01 -1.28 -1.92
C LEU A 71 8.27 -1.65 -1.15
N ARG A 72 9.25 -0.76 -1.19
CA ARG A 72 10.41 -0.79 -0.32
C ARG A 72 10.13 0.11 0.88
N LEU A 73 10.10 -0.45 2.08
CA LEU A 73 9.98 0.32 3.33
C LEU A 73 11.38 0.58 3.88
N ASN A 74 11.79 1.84 3.98
CA ASN A 74 13.10 2.20 4.49
C ASN A 74 13.08 2.22 6.03
N LEU A 75 14.10 1.61 6.63
CA LEU A 75 14.26 1.51 8.08
C LEU A 75 15.39 2.43 8.57
N ASP A 76 15.25 2.97 9.78
CA ASP A 76 16.36 3.60 10.49
C ASP A 76 17.24 2.55 11.23
N ILE A 77 18.28 3.03 11.89
CA ILE A 77 19.21 2.19 12.68
C ILE A 77 18.55 1.47 13.87
N GLN A 78 17.32 1.88 14.25
CA GLN A 78 16.53 1.26 15.32
C GLN A 78 15.49 0.28 14.76
N GLY A 79 15.38 0.14 13.43
CA GLY A 79 14.38 -0.67 12.75
C GLY A 79 13.01 -0.02 12.62
N ASN A 80 12.90 1.30 12.83
CA ASN A 80 11.65 2.03 12.61
C ASN A 80 11.50 2.37 11.14
N ILE A 81 10.26 2.31 10.63
CA ILE A 81 9.96 2.72 9.26
C ILE A 81 10.00 4.25 9.18
N ILE A 82 10.85 4.77 8.29
CA ILE A 82 11.05 6.21 8.06
C ILE A 82 10.54 6.68 6.70
N GLY A 83 10.18 5.75 5.81
CA GLY A 83 9.62 6.06 4.50
C GLY A 83 9.29 4.81 3.72
N ALA A 84 8.65 5.00 2.58
CA ALA A 84 8.42 3.97 1.59
C ALA A 84 8.81 4.49 0.20
N ASP A 85 9.12 3.60 -0.73
CA ASP A 85 9.39 3.88 -2.14
C ASP A 85 8.80 2.77 -3.03
N LEU A 86 8.48 3.10 -4.27
CA LEU A 86 8.12 2.09 -5.28
C LEU A 86 9.37 1.23 -5.60
N ALA A 87 9.20 -0.09 -5.61
CA ALA A 87 10.29 -1.05 -5.82
C ALA A 87 10.37 -1.55 -7.27
#